data_AF-A0A964LF98-F1
#
_entry.id   AF-A0A964LF98-F1
#
_cell.length_a   1.000
_cell.length_b   1.000
_cell.length_c   1.000
_cell.angle_alpha   90.00
_cell.angle_beta   90.00
_cell.angle_gamma   90.00
#
_symmetry.space_group_name_H-M   'P 1'
#
loop_
_entity.id
_entity.type
_entity.pdbx_description
1 polymer ?
#
loop_
_entity_poly.entity_id
_entity_poly.type
_entity_poly.pdbx_seq_one_letter_code
_entity_poly.pdbx_strand_id
1 'polypeptide(L)'
;MIADLAWHQDADSRYLDAGVQVLELAEGTYELYLRQPPAETRRLLTMLLSNCTFRDGQITPTYHQPFDIIEVMADCVEKNKPAARAGQPVLQEWGG
;
A
#
# COMPACT_ATOMS: atom_id res chain seq x y z
N MET A 1 -7.98 39.32 0.25
CA MET A 1 -8.91 38.40 -0.43
C MET A 1 -8.30 37.75 -1.69
N ILE A 2 -7.41 38.40 -2.45
CA ILE A 2 -6.73 37.79 -3.63
C ILE A 2 -5.49 36.94 -3.22
N ALA A 3 -4.81 37.31 -2.14
CA ALA A 3 -3.62 36.60 -1.65
C ALA A 3 -3.92 35.18 -1.11
N ASP A 4 -5.09 34.97 -0.51
CA ASP A 4 -5.53 33.66 0.01
C ASP A 4 -5.68 32.62 -1.09
N LEU A 5 -6.28 33.03 -2.23
CA LEU A 5 -6.52 32.13 -3.36
C LEU A 5 -5.22 31.72 -4.06
N ALA A 6 -4.25 32.63 -4.14
CA ALA A 6 -2.93 32.33 -4.69
C ALA A 6 -2.13 31.37 -3.79
N TRP A 7 -2.26 31.49 -2.46
CA TRP A 7 -1.60 30.60 -1.50
C TRP A 7 -2.17 29.18 -1.54
N HIS A 8 -3.48 29.05 -1.73
CA HIS A 8 -4.11 27.75 -1.94
C HIS A 8 -3.69 27.10 -3.25
N GLN A 9 -3.61 27.85 -4.35
CA GLN A 9 -3.14 27.31 -5.63
C GLN A 9 -1.66 26.88 -5.59
N ASP A 10 -0.80 27.61 -4.88
CA ASP A 10 0.60 27.22 -4.69
C ASP A 10 0.71 25.94 -3.83
N ALA A 11 -0.07 25.87 -2.74
CA ALA A 11 -0.11 24.68 -1.90
C ALA A 11 -0.56 23.43 -2.68
N ASP A 12 -1.65 23.53 -3.46
CA ASP A 12 -2.16 22.42 -4.28
C ASP A 12 -1.14 21.96 -5.32
N SER A 13 -0.47 22.89 -6.00
CA SER A 13 0.58 22.57 -6.97
C SER A 13 1.75 21.83 -6.33
N ARG A 14 2.18 22.25 -5.13
CA ARG A 14 3.26 21.59 -4.38
C ARG A 14 2.89 20.21 -3.88
N TYR A 15 1.62 19.97 -3.53
CA TYR A 15 1.15 18.63 -3.18
C TYR A 15 1.13 17.69 -4.38
N LEU A 16 0.75 18.18 -5.57
CA LEU A 16 0.81 17.39 -6.79
C LEU A 16 2.26 17.01 -7.14
N ASP A 17 3.18 17.97 -7.07
CA ASP A 17 4.60 17.71 -7.35
C ASP A 17 5.23 16.74 -6.34
N ALA A 18 4.93 16.91 -5.04
CA ALA A 18 5.34 15.96 -4.01
C ALA A 18 4.74 14.56 -4.26
N GLY A 19 3.50 14.48 -4.72
CA GLY A 19 2.85 13.22 -5.10
C GLY A 19 3.57 12.52 -6.25
N VAL A 20 3.94 13.26 -7.29
CA VAL A 20 4.72 12.74 -8.43
C VAL A 20 6.07 12.21 -7.95
N GLN A 21 6.81 12.98 -7.13
CA GLN A 21 8.10 12.54 -6.60
C GLN A 21 8.01 11.28 -5.74
N VAL A 22 6.95 11.13 -4.94
CA VAL A 22 6.70 9.90 -4.17
C VAL A 22 6.44 8.72 -5.10
N LEU A 23 5.69 8.90 -6.18
CA LEU A 23 5.42 7.86 -7.18
C LEU A 23 6.68 7.45 -7.94
N GLU A 24 7.48 8.43 -8.38
CA GLU A 24 8.78 8.19 -9.02
C GLU A 24 9.76 7.47 -8.08
N LEU A 25 9.76 7.83 -6.78
CA LEU A 25 10.58 7.13 -5.80
C LEU A 25 10.07 5.70 -5.56
N ALA A 26 8.75 5.53 -5.52
CA ALA A 26 8.15 4.21 -5.38
C ALA A 26 8.48 3.33 -6.60
N GLU A 27 8.64 3.93 -7.78
CA GLU A 27 9.09 3.25 -8.99
C GLU A 27 10.51 2.67 -8.81
N GLY A 28 10.59 1.36 -8.67
CA GLY A 28 11.87 0.64 -8.51
C GLY A 28 12.36 0.47 -7.07
N THR A 29 11.71 1.05 -6.05
CA THR A 29 12.08 0.78 -4.64
C THR A 29 11.97 -0.68 -4.26
N TYR A 30 11.00 -1.41 -4.79
CA TYR A 30 10.87 -2.85 -4.56
C TYR A 30 12.07 -3.64 -5.11
N GLU A 31 12.49 -3.34 -6.34
CA GLU A 31 13.67 -3.98 -6.94
C GLU A 31 14.95 -3.62 -6.18
N LEU A 32 15.07 -2.36 -5.74
CA LEU A 32 16.20 -1.90 -4.94
C LEU A 32 16.25 -2.63 -3.59
N TYR A 33 15.09 -2.80 -2.94
CA TYR A 33 14.96 -3.55 -1.68
C TYR A 33 15.44 -5.00 -1.82
N LEU A 34 15.08 -5.68 -2.91
CA LEU A 34 15.52 -7.05 -3.18
C LEU A 34 17.04 -7.17 -3.41
N ARG A 35 17.68 -6.10 -3.90
CA ARG A 35 19.12 -6.05 -4.16
C ARG A 35 19.94 -5.62 -2.95
N GLN A 36 19.32 -5.13 -1.88
CA GLN A 36 20.03 -4.69 -0.68
C GLN A 36 20.63 -5.86 0.12
N PRO A 37 21.75 -5.63 0.82
CA PRO A 37 22.31 -6.63 1.72
C PRO A 37 21.35 -6.89 2.89
N PRO A 38 21.33 -8.11 3.45
CA PRO A 38 20.37 -8.52 4.48
C PRO A 38 20.43 -7.66 5.75
N ALA A 39 21.57 -7.04 6.04
CA ALA A 39 21.71 -6.11 7.17
C ALA A 39 20.86 -4.84 6.98
N GLU A 40 20.79 -4.30 5.76
CA GLU A 40 20.02 -3.08 5.48
C GLU A 40 18.53 -3.39 5.39
N THR A 41 18.17 -4.51 4.76
CA THR A 41 16.81 -5.06 4.80
C THR A 41 16.31 -5.21 6.23
N ARG A 42 17.14 -5.77 7.13
CA ARG A 42 16.79 -5.90 8.55
C ARG A 42 16.59 -4.54 9.22
N ARG A 43 17.43 -3.55 8.90
CA ARG A 43 17.32 -2.20 9.46
C ARG A 43 16.00 -1.55 9.04
N LEU A 44 15.63 -1.67 7.76
CA LEU A 44 14.33 -1.20 7.24
C LEU A 44 13.16 -1.88 7.97
N LEU A 45 13.21 -3.21 8.11
CA LEU A 45 12.17 -3.95 8.84
C LEU A 45 12.08 -3.57 10.32
N THR A 46 13.19 -3.23 10.96
CA THR A 46 13.21 -2.77 12.37
C THR A 46 12.54 -1.40 12.54
N MET A 47 12.54 -0.56 11.50
CA MET A 47 11.80 0.71 11.53
C MET A 47 10.29 0.51 11.35
N LEU A 48 9.90 -0.48 10.53
CA LEU A 48 8.50 -0.74 10.20
C LEU A 48 7.78 -1.60 11.25
N LEU A 49 8.48 -2.59 11.78
CA LEU A 49 7.90 -3.67 12.59
C LEU A 49 8.38 -3.60 14.03
N SER A 50 7.44 -3.66 14.96
CA SER A 50 7.72 -3.78 16.39
C SER A 50 7.91 -5.24 16.81
N ASN A 51 7.18 -6.15 16.16
CA ASN A 51 7.23 -7.58 16.43
C ASN A 51 6.73 -8.36 15.21
N CYS A 52 7.06 -9.65 15.17
CA CYS A 52 6.42 -10.61 14.28
C CYS A 52 6.07 -11.84 15.11
N THR A 53 4.78 -12.18 15.15
CA THR A 53 4.33 -13.40 15.83
C THR A 53 4.21 -14.53 14.81
N PHE A 54 4.72 -15.72 15.15
CA PHE A 54 4.52 -16.92 14.34
C PHE A 54 3.55 -17.84 15.08
N ARG A 55 2.37 -18.07 14.49
CA ARG A 55 1.32 -18.90 15.06
C ARG A 55 0.68 -19.73 13.96
N ASP A 56 0.52 -21.04 14.20
CA ASP A 56 -0.19 -21.96 13.30
C ASP A 56 0.30 -21.96 11.84
N GLY A 57 1.60 -21.76 11.64
CA GLY A 57 2.22 -21.69 10.30
C GLY A 57 2.10 -20.32 9.62
N GLN A 58 1.48 -19.33 10.26
CA GLN A 58 1.33 -17.98 9.76
C GLN A 58 2.24 -17.01 10.53
N ILE A 59 2.92 -16.11 9.80
CA ILE A 59 3.66 -14.99 10.38
C ILE A 59 2.75 -13.78 10.33
N THR A 60 2.41 -13.21 11.49
CA THR A 60 1.64 -11.98 11.62
C THR A 60 2.57 -10.84 12.09
N PRO A 61 2.84 -9.85 11.21
CA PRO A 61 3.62 -8.68 11.57
C PRO A 61 2.83 -7.71 12.46
N THR A 62 3.50 -7.06 13.40
CA THR A 62 2.94 -5.95 14.21
C THR A 62 3.70 -4.67 13.89
N TYR A 63 3.01 -3.70 13.29
CA TYR A 63 3.62 -2.48 12.76
C TYR A 63 3.81 -1.39 13.83
N HIS A 64 4.83 -0.55 13.66
CA HIS A 64 4.97 0.70 14.41
C HIS A 64 4.07 1.78 13.82
N GLN A 65 3.56 2.70 14.64
CA GLN A 65 2.92 3.92 14.12
C GLN A 65 3.97 4.77 13.37
N PRO A 66 3.61 5.38 12.22
CA PRO A 66 2.27 5.46 11.61
C PRO A 66 1.94 4.36 10.59
N PHE A 67 2.70 3.26 10.55
CA PHE A 67 2.56 2.17 9.59
C PHE A 67 1.50 1.12 9.99
N ASP A 68 0.87 1.29 11.16
CA ASP A 68 -0.28 0.50 11.62
C ASP A 68 -1.48 0.58 10.66
N ILE A 69 -1.58 1.66 9.89
CA ILE A 69 -2.60 1.80 8.84
C ILE A 69 -2.53 0.68 7.78
N ILE A 70 -1.35 0.09 7.56
CA ILE A 70 -1.16 -1.00 6.59
C ILE A 70 -1.96 -2.24 7.00
N GLU A 71 -1.98 -2.55 8.30
CA GLU A 71 -2.76 -3.66 8.87
C GLU A 71 -4.26 -3.39 8.74
N VAL A 72 -4.69 -2.17 9.09
CA VAL A 72 -6.09 -1.74 8.94
C VAL A 72 -6.56 -1.82 7.48
N MET A 73 -5.70 -1.44 6.53
CA MET A 73 -5.99 -1.52 5.10
C MET A 73 -6.09 -2.97 4.63
N ALA A 74 -5.18 -3.84 5.06
CA ALA A 74 -5.21 -5.27 4.72
C ALA A 74 -6.52 -5.93 5.18
N ASP A 75 -6.95 -5.64 6.42
CA ASP A 75 -8.22 -6.13 6.98
C ASP A 75 -9.44 -5.64 6.19
N CYS A 76 -9.43 -4.39 5.74
CA CYS A 76 -10.51 -3.82 4.93
C CYS A 76 -10.62 -4.52 3.56
N VAL A 77 -9.49 -4.88 2.95
CA VAL A 77 -9.46 -5.59 1.66
C VAL A 77 -9.95 -7.02 1.80
N GLU A 78 -9.57 -7.72 2.87
CA GLU A 78 -10.02 -9.11 3.08
C GLU A 78 -11.55 -9.20 3.24
N LYS A 79 -12.15 -8.25 3.95
CA LYS A 79 -13.62 -8.17 4.13
C LYS A 79 -14.37 -7.91 2.82
N ASN A 80 -13.71 -7.33 1.81
CA ASN A 80 -14.28 -7.05 0.49
C ASN A 80 -13.79 -8.02 -0.60
N LYS A 81 -13.07 -9.10 -0.25
CA LYS A 81 -12.77 -10.15 -1.21
C LYS A 81 -14.11 -10.72 -1.67
N PRO A 82 -14.51 -10.55 -2.95
CA PRO A 82 -15.78 -11.10 -3.40
C PRO A 82 -15.70 -12.58 -3.14
N ALA A 83 -16.67 -13.12 -2.38
CA ALA A 83 -16.89 -14.55 -2.30
C ALA A 83 -16.87 -15.03 -3.75
N ALA A 84 -15.81 -15.77 -4.11
CA ALA A 84 -15.61 -16.26 -5.45
C ALA A 84 -16.96 -16.80 -5.91
N ARG A 85 -17.54 -16.21 -6.97
CA ARG A 85 -18.80 -16.64 -7.55
C ARG A 85 -18.66 -18.14 -7.76
N ALA A 86 -19.24 -18.93 -6.86
CA ALA A 86 -19.36 -20.36 -7.02
C ALA A 86 -20.03 -20.56 -8.37
N GLY A 87 -19.38 -21.36 -9.23
CA GLY A 87 -19.60 -21.35 -10.67
C GLY A 87 -21.07 -21.24 -11.07
N GLN A 88 -21.38 -20.17 -11.79
CA GLN A 88 -22.44 -20.22 -12.78
C GLN A 88 -21.74 -20.33 -14.13
N PRO A 89 -21.87 -21.46 -14.86
CA PRO A 89 -21.52 -21.45 -16.26
C PRO A 89 -22.53 -20.54 -16.94
N VAL A 90 -22.10 -19.37 -17.40
CA VAL A 90 -22.90 -18.56 -18.31
C VAL A 90 -22.97 -19.33 -19.63
N LEU A 91 -24.05 -20.07 -19.79
CA LEU A 91 -24.40 -20.74 -21.03
C LEU A 91 -24.92 -19.69 -22.01
N GLN A 92 -24.27 -19.67 -23.16
CA GLN A 92 -24.52 -18.95 -24.42
C GLN A 92 -25.92 -18.36 -24.64
N GLU A 93 -25.95 -17.10 -25.09
CA GLU A 93 -26.95 -16.62 -26.05
C GLU A 93 -26.53 -15.26 -26.65
N TRP A 94 -25.83 -15.29 -27.79
CA TRP A 94 -25.86 -14.20 -28.77
C TRP A 94 -25.98 -14.84 -30.15
N GLY A 95 -27.23 -15.01 -30.58
CA GLY A 95 -27.62 -15.58 -31.86
C GLY A 95 -29.12 -15.39 -32.04
N GLY A 96 -29.48 -14.22 -32.58
CA GLY A 96 -30.84 -13.84 -32.96
C GLY A 96 -30.77 -12.62 -33.86
#